data_AF-A0A9D2PF71-F1
#
_entry.id   AF-A0A9D2PF71-F1
#
_cell.length_a   1.000
_cell.length_b   1.000
_cell.length_c   1.000
_cell.angle_alpha   90.00
_cell.angle_beta   90.00
_cell.angle_gamma   90.00
#
_symmetry.space_group_name_H-M   'P 1'
#
loop_
_entity.id
_entity.type
_entity.pdbx_description
1 polymer ?
#
loop_
_entity_poly.entity_id
_entity_poly.type
_entity_poly.pdbx_seq_one_letter_code
_entity_poly.pdbx_strand_id
1 'polypeptide(L)'
;MYIKGIGVIKKEKAMSILTDEGKHAVKSGDITTGELGEIYKLEMVKRLSKIGRNGSTFSSCYKWIPDELKDELSPENLAKLTDCFYNCYSAGKNQK
;
A
#
# COMPACT_ATOMS: atom_id res chain seq x y z
N MET A 1 8.31 -13.45 -7.78
CA MET A 1 8.98 -12.25 -7.23
C MET A 1 8.82 -12.24 -5.73
N TYR A 2 9.81 -11.74 -4.99
CA TYR A 2 9.75 -11.60 -3.54
C TYR A 2 9.41 -10.15 -3.19
N ILE A 3 8.48 -9.96 -2.26
CA ILE A 3 8.12 -8.65 -1.71
C ILE A 3 8.28 -8.74 -0.18
N LYS A 4 9.13 -7.89 0.40
CA LYS A 4 9.30 -7.84 1.86
C LYS A 4 7.96 -7.59 2.56
N GLY A 5 7.75 -8.26 3.69
CA GLY A 5 6.49 -8.21 4.43
C GLY A 5 5.31 -8.99 3.82
N ILE A 6 5.44 -9.53 2.60
CA ILE A 6 4.42 -10.41 1.97
C ILE A 6 4.97 -11.81 1.72
N GLY A 7 6.19 -11.91 1.19
CA GLY A 7 6.81 -13.16 0.76
C GLY A 7 6.84 -13.33 -0.76
N VAL A 8 6.92 -14.58 -1.21
CA VAL A 8 7.02 -14.92 -2.64
C VAL A 8 5.63 -14.93 -3.29
N ILE A 9 5.46 -14.17 -4.36
CA ILE A 9 4.25 -14.15 -5.18
C ILE A 9 4.56 -14.34 -6.67
N LYS A 10 3.55 -14.80 -7.42
CA LYS A 10 3.58 -14.86 -8.89
C LYS A 10 3.51 -13.45 -9.47
N LYS A 11 4.29 -13.15 -10.52
CA LYS A 11 4.32 -11.82 -11.15
C LYS A 11 2.95 -11.47 -11.75
N GLU A 12 2.26 -12.48 -12.27
CA GLU A 12 0.91 -12.36 -12.86
C GLU A 12 -0.12 -11.93 -11.80
N LYS A 13 0.03 -12.41 -10.56
CA LYS A 13 -0.82 -11.98 -9.43
C LYS A 13 -0.57 -10.52 -9.08
N ALA A 14 0.67 -10.05 -9.18
CA ALA A 14 0.98 -8.63 -8.97
C ALA A 14 0.45 -7.75 -10.10
N MET A 15 0.52 -8.22 -11.35
CA MET A 15 0.02 -7.48 -12.51
C MET A 15 -1.52 -7.43 -12.59
N SER A 16 -2.24 -8.33 -11.91
CA SER A 16 -3.71 -8.39 -11.99
C SER A 16 -4.41 -7.19 -11.35
N ILE A 17 -3.71 -6.41 -10.51
CA ILE A 17 -4.25 -5.19 -9.91
C ILE A 17 -4.06 -3.94 -10.79
N LEU A 18 -3.27 -4.04 -11.87
CA LEU A 18 -2.97 -2.92 -12.74
C LEU A 18 -4.01 -2.76 -13.85
N THR A 19 -4.11 -1.55 -14.38
CA THR A 19 -4.78 -1.30 -15.67
C THR A 19 -3.97 -1.93 -16.81
N ASP A 20 -4.55 -1.97 -18.00
CA ASP A 20 -3.85 -2.54 -19.16
C ASP A 20 -2.62 -1.71 -19.54
N GLU A 21 -2.67 -0.39 -19.40
CA GLU A 21 -1.50 0.50 -19.56
C GLU A 21 -0.41 0.14 -18.54
N GLY A 22 -0.78 -0.08 -17.27
CA GLY A 22 0.17 -0.49 -16.24
C GLY A 22 0.81 -1.85 -16.52
N LYS A 23 0.02 -2.81 -17.04
CA LYS A 23 0.57 -4.11 -17.47
C LYS A 23 1.54 -3.95 -18.64
N HIS A 24 1.26 -3.04 -19.58
CA HIS A 24 2.17 -2.72 -20.68
C HIS A 24 3.47 -2.10 -20.17
N ALA A 25 3.41 -1.16 -19.24
CA ALA A 25 4.60 -0.53 -18.62
C ALA A 25 5.51 -1.54 -17.92
N VAL A 26 4.94 -2.57 -17.26
CA VAL A 26 5.72 -3.68 -16.68
C VAL A 26 6.38 -4.55 -17.75
N LYS A 27 5.74 -4.71 -18.92
CA LYS A 27 6.26 -5.53 -20.03
C LYS A 27 7.33 -4.79 -20.85
N SER A 28 7.19 -3.49 -21.03
CA SER A 28 8.19 -2.63 -21.68
C SER A 28 9.42 -2.38 -20.82
N GLY A 29 9.30 -2.57 -19.50
CA GLY A 29 10.38 -2.34 -18.55
C GLY A 29 10.35 -0.95 -17.91
N ASP A 30 9.35 -0.13 -18.23
CA ASP A 30 9.13 1.18 -17.61
C ASP A 30 8.74 1.06 -16.12
N ILE A 31 8.15 -0.07 -15.72
CA ILE A 31 7.96 -0.46 -14.31
C ILE A 31 8.81 -1.69 -14.03
N THR A 32 9.75 -1.54 -13.11
CA THR A 32 10.61 -2.62 -12.63
C THR A 32 9.81 -3.63 -11.80
N THR A 33 10.40 -4.81 -11.59
CA THR A 33 9.78 -5.82 -10.71
C THR A 33 9.72 -5.35 -9.26
N GLY A 34 10.63 -4.48 -8.81
CA GLY A 34 10.59 -3.87 -7.48
C GLY A 34 9.41 -2.92 -7.32
N GLU A 35 9.26 -1.97 -8.25
CA GLU A 35 8.14 -1.01 -8.26
C GLU A 35 6.78 -1.71 -8.40
N LEU A 36 6.69 -2.78 -9.21
CA LEU A 36 5.49 -3.62 -9.24
C LEU A 36 5.15 -4.20 -7.87
N GLY A 37 6.18 -4.59 -7.09
CA GLY A 37 6.02 -5.11 -5.74
C GLY A 37 5.50 -4.05 -4.77
N GLU A 38 6.01 -2.84 -4.86
CA GLU A 38 5.57 -1.69 -4.05
C GLU A 38 4.12 -1.31 -4.38
N ILE A 39 3.77 -1.23 -5.67
CA ILE A 39 2.39 -0.95 -6.12
C ILE A 39 1.44 -2.04 -5.62
N TYR A 40 1.83 -3.31 -5.74
CA TYR A 40 1.04 -4.42 -5.23
C TYR A 40 0.85 -4.34 -3.71
N LYS A 41 1.92 -4.09 -2.97
CA LYS A 41 1.86 -3.96 -1.51
C LYS A 41 0.93 -2.82 -1.10
N LEU A 42 1.08 -1.63 -1.69
CA LEU A 42 0.24 -0.47 -1.41
C LEU A 42 -1.25 -0.75 -1.65
N GLU A 43 -1.59 -1.42 -2.77
CA GLU A 43 -2.96 -1.80 -3.07
C GLU A 43 -3.52 -2.80 -2.03
N MET A 44 -2.71 -3.74 -1.54
CA MET A 44 -3.13 -4.62 -0.44
C MET A 44 -3.40 -3.84 0.85
N VAL A 45 -2.52 -2.89 1.21
CA VAL A 45 -2.76 -2.01 2.38
C VAL A 45 -4.08 -1.27 2.22
N LYS A 46 -4.31 -0.68 1.05
CA LYS A 46 -5.52 0.09 0.74
C LYS A 46 -6.79 -0.77 0.83
N ARG A 47 -6.75 -2.03 0.39
CA ARG A 47 -7.89 -2.96 0.53
C ARG A 47 -8.19 -3.34 1.97
N LEU A 48 -7.15 -3.43 2.82
CA LEU A 48 -7.25 -3.86 4.21
C LEU A 48 -7.57 -2.71 5.18
N SER A 49 -7.21 -1.47 4.85
CA SER A 49 -7.47 -0.29 5.67
C SER A 49 -8.95 0.11 5.65
N LYS A 50 -9.49 0.46 6.82
CA LYS A 50 -10.87 0.96 6.95
C LYS A 50 -11.09 2.26 6.18
N ILE A 51 -10.06 3.10 6.06
CA ILE A 51 -10.12 4.36 5.31
C ILE A 51 -9.63 4.24 3.87
N GLY A 52 -9.25 3.05 3.40
CA GLY A 52 -8.65 2.86 2.08
C GLY A 52 -9.54 3.22 0.89
N ARG A 53 -10.87 3.22 1.08
CA ARG A 53 -11.83 3.72 0.06
C ARG A 53 -11.76 5.25 -0.12
N ASN A 54 -11.30 5.97 0.90
CA ASN A 54 -11.11 7.42 0.84
C ASN A 54 -9.65 7.73 0.50
N GLY A 55 -9.34 7.81 -0.80
CA GLY A 55 -7.97 7.91 -1.30
C GLY A 55 -7.16 9.07 -0.71
N SER A 56 -7.74 10.27 -0.59
CA SER A 56 -7.03 11.43 -0.03
C SER A 56 -6.75 11.28 1.46
N THR A 57 -7.69 10.73 2.23
CA THR A 57 -7.52 10.47 3.66
C THR A 57 -6.52 9.36 3.89
N PHE A 58 -6.62 8.26 3.13
CA PHE A 58 -5.67 7.16 3.16
C PHE A 58 -4.24 7.65 2.88
N SER A 59 -4.01 8.36 1.78
CA SER A 59 -2.69 8.87 1.43
C SER A 59 -2.15 9.85 2.48
N SER A 60 -3.02 10.68 3.07
CA SER A 60 -2.63 11.62 4.13
C SER A 60 -2.21 10.93 5.43
N CYS A 61 -2.70 9.72 5.69
CA CYS A 61 -2.34 8.92 6.86
C CYS A 61 -1.15 8.00 6.56
N TYR A 62 -1.18 7.29 5.44
CA TYR A 62 -0.15 6.32 5.03
C TYR A 62 1.22 6.96 4.85
N LYS A 63 1.28 8.23 4.39
CA LYS A 63 2.54 8.96 4.19
C LYS A 63 3.37 9.13 5.47
N TRP A 64 2.75 9.05 6.65
CA TRP A 64 3.44 9.21 7.94
C TRP A 64 4.15 7.95 8.41
N ILE A 65 3.92 6.80 7.76
CA ILE A 65 4.69 5.58 8.05
C ILE A 65 6.09 5.76 7.41
N PRO A 66 7.19 5.62 8.16
CA PRO A 66 8.54 5.59 7.60
C PRO A 66 8.71 4.51 6.52
N ASP A 67 9.49 4.79 5.47
CA ASP A 67 9.65 3.85 4.35
C ASP A 67 10.29 2.52 4.77
N GLU A 68 11.24 2.57 5.71
CA GLU A 68 11.82 1.37 6.35
C GLU A 68 10.74 0.45 6.95
N LEU A 69 9.72 1.03 7.59
CA LEU A 69 8.59 0.27 8.14
C LEU A 69 7.62 -0.18 7.04
N LYS A 70 7.44 0.61 5.97
CA LYS A 70 6.65 0.19 4.80
C LYS A 70 7.27 -1.03 4.13
N ASP A 71 8.59 -1.18 4.14
CA ASP A 71 9.27 -2.33 3.55
C ASP A 71 9.12 -3.59 4.43
N GLU A 72 9.38 -3.48 5.72
CA GLU A 72 9.45 -4.63 6.62
C GLU A 72 8.07 -5.18 7.02
N LEU A 73 7.07 -4.31 7.20
CA LEU A 73 5.77 -4.72 7.76
C LEU A 73 4.85 -5.37 6.72
N SER A 74 3.94 -6.23 7.20
CA SER A 74 2.89 -6.82 6.36
C SER A 74 1.83 -5.78 5.96
N PRO A 75 1.08 -6.02 4.86
CA PRO A 75 -0.01 -5.14 4.47
C PRO A 75 -1.06 -4.91 5.57
N GLU A 76 -1.37 -5.94 6.36
CA GLU A 76 -2.31 -5.86 7.48
C GLU A 76 -1.81 -4.94 8.58
N ASN A 77 -0.52 -4.99 8.91
CA ASN A 77 0.08 -4.12 9.92
C ASN A 77 0.14 -2.66 9.43
N LEU A 78 0.49 -2.44 8.16
CA LEU A 78 0.47 -1.11 7.56
C LEU A 78 -0.94 -0.53 7.49
N ALA A 79 -1.94 -1.34 7.21
CA ALA A 79 -3.34 -0.92 7.19
C ALA A 79 -3.81 -0.49 8.58
N LYS A 80 -3.48 -1.28 9.62
CA LYS A 80 -3.77 -0.94 11.02
C LYS A 80 -3.07 0.36 11.43
N LEU A 81 -1.79 0.54 11.12
CA LEU A 81 -1.06 1.77 11.41
C LEU A 81 -1.70 2.99 10.73
N THR A 82 -2.09 2.84 9.47
CA THR A 82 -2.78 3.88 8.70
C THR A 82 -4.10 4.28 9.37
N ASP A 83 -4.90 3.29 9.78
CA ASP A 83 -6.16 3.52 10.49
C ASP A 83 -5.92 4.14 11.89
N CYS A 84 -4.84 3.75 12.59
CA CYS A 84 -4.45 4.34 13.87
C CYS A 84 -4.11 5.82 13.75
N PHE A 85 -3.38 6.24 12.71
CA PHE A 85 -3.09 7.66 12.47
C PHE A 85 -4.38 8.46 12.26
N TYR A 86 -5.31 7.94 11.47
CA TYR A 86 -6.62 8.56 11.26
C TYR A 86 -7.42 8.68 12.55
N ASN A 87 -7.48 7.61 13.35
CA ASN A 87 -8.20 7.60 14.62
C ASN A 87 -7.56 8.57 15.64
N CYS A 88 -6.23 8.62 15.72
CA CYS A 88 -5.50 9.52 16.62
C CYS A 88 -5.81 10.99 16.29
N TYR A 89 -5.69 11.36 15.02
CA TYR A 89 -6.02 12.71 14.57
C TYR A 89 -7.49 13.05 14.83
N SER A 90 -8.40 12.12 14.52
CA SER A 90 -9.84 12.33 14.71
C SER A 90 -10.21 12.47 16.19
N ALA A 91 -9.61 11.66 17.06
CA ALA A 91 -9.80 11.77 18.50
C ALA A 91 -9.33 13.13 19.03
N GLY A 92 -8.13 13.57 18.64
CA GLY A 92 -7.60 14.89 19.02
C GLY A 92 -8.46 16.05 18.51
N LYS A 93 -8.92 15.99 17.26
CA LYS A 93 -9.83 17.00 16.70
C LYS A 93 -11.17 17.08 17.43
N ASN A 94 -11.65 15.98 17.98
CA ASN A 94 -12.94 15.88 18.66
C ASN A 94 -12.86 16.11 20.18
N GLN A 95 -11.66 16.27 20.74
CA GLN A 95 -11.50 16.72 22.13
C GLN A 95 -11.84 18.22 22.18
N LYS A 96 -12.97 18.53 22.81
CA LYS A 96 -13.42 19.88 23.13
C LYS A 96 -13.01 20.25 24.55
#